data_AF-A0A3N2D9D7-F1
#
_entry.id   AF-A0A3N2D9D7-F1
#
_cell.length_a   1.000
_cell.length_b   1.000
_cell.length_c   1.000
_cell.angle_alpha   90.00
_cell.angle_beta   90.00
_cell.angle_gamma   90.00
#
_symmetry.space_group_name_H-M   'P 1'
#
loop_
_entity.id
_entity.type
_entity.pdbx_description
1 polymer ?
#
loop_
_entity_poly.entity_id
_entity_poly.type
_entity_poly.pdbx_seq_one_letter_code
_entity_poly.pdbx_strand_id
1 'polypeptide(L)'
;MDSPSPSRRRALPWARPPRVADVGDGFVLAEAAAHQDPLAALAGRSAPVHLDVTFVDAPEAVVAVSRNRNVGFVPASHAEAIRAQLSLLRPRERLGHEAEAFVRDGVWHVWVGPGPRPTDVEIPVDTIQPKPRRIAGVPLER
;
A
#
# COMPACT_ATOMS: atom_id res chain seq x y z
N MET A 1 -6.18 18.84 -29.58
CA MET A 1 -5.67 17.55 -29.08
C MET A 1 -5.63 17.69 -27.58
N ASP A 2 -6.72 17.38 -26.90
CA ASP A 2 -6.85 17.49 -25.45
C ASP A 2 -6.77 16.10 -24.85
N SER A 3 -5.71 15.87 -24.09
CA SER A 3 -5.53 14.65 -23.28
C SER A 3 -6.60 14.61 -22.19
N PRO A 4 -7.25 13.45 -21.94
CA PRO A 4 -8.23 13.36 -20.87
C PRO A 4 -7.55 13.44 -19.51
N SER A 5 -8.00 14.41 -18.71
CA SER A 5 -7.64 14.66 -17.31
C SER A 5 -7.85 13.42 -16.44
N PRO A 6 -6.96 13.11 -15.47
CA PRO A 6 -7.15 11.98 -14.58
C PRO A 6 -8.33 12.23 -13.64
N SER A 7 -9.26 11.29 -13.65
CA SER A 7 -10.51 11.26 -12.89
C SER A 7 -10.25 11.41 -11.39
N ARG A 8 -10.49 12.61 -10.84
CA ARG A 8 -10.63 12.83 -9.40
C ARG A 8 -11.82 11.99 -8.91
N ARG A 9 -11.56 10.91 -8.18
CA ARG A 9 -12.62 10.13 -7.52
C ARG A 9 -13.29 11.05 -6.49
N ARG A 10 -14.61 11.22 -6.65
CA ARG A 10 -15.46 12.00 -5.76
C ARG A 10 -15.47 11.34 -4.38
N ALA A 11 -14.77 11.94 -3.42
CA ALA A 11 -14.91 11.56 -2.02
C ALA A 11 -16.37 11.75 -1.60
N LEU A 12 -16.93 10.76 -0.90
CA LEU A 12 -18.26 10.91 -0.30
C LEU A 12 -18.22 12.09 0.68
N PRO A 13 -19.21 13.00 0.67
CA PRO A 13 -19.15 14.29 1.37
C PRO A 13 -19.06 14.22 2.90
N TRP A 14 -19.07 13.01 3.49
CA TRP A 14 -19.07 12.79 4.94
C TRP A 14 -17.80 12.12 5.48
N ALA A 15 -16.90 11.63 4.62
CA ALA A 15 -15.64 11.04 5.07
C ALA A 15 -14.54 12.11 5.10
N ARG A 16 -13.99 12.39 6.30
CA ARG A 16 -12.81 13.25 6.39
C ARG A 16 -11.64 12.61 5.63
N PRO A 17 -10.90 13.39 4.83
CA PRO A 17 -9.69 12.89 4.18
C PRO A 17 -8.68 12.45 5.25
N PRO A 18 -7.86 11.43 4.97
CA PRO A 18 -6.77 11.05 5.87
C PRO A 18 -5.82 12.23 6.09
N ARG A 19 -5.27 12.32 7.31
CA ARG A 19 -4.07 13.13 7.56
C ARG A 19 -2.92 12.52 6.76
N VAL A 20 -2.19 13.36 6.04
CA VAL A 20 -1.01 12.93 5.28
C VAL A 20 0.08 12.52 6.25
N ALA A 21 0.63 11.32 6.08
CA ALA A 21 1.76 10.82 6.83
C ALA A 21 3.05 11.49 6.38
N ASP A 22 3.95 11.77 7.31
CA ASP A 22 5.34 12.03 6.98
C ASP A 22 6.07 10.69 6.81
N VAL A 23 6.57 10.44 5.61
CA VAL A 23 7.27 9.20 5.25
C VAL A 23 8.75 9.43 4.92
N GLY A 24 9.26 10.65 5.14
CA GLY A 24 10.62 11.04 4.76
C GLY A 24 10.88 10.84 3.26
N ASP A 25 12.00 10.17 2.93
CA ASP A 25 12.37 9.85 1.55
C ASP A 25 11.46 8.80 0.90
N GLY A 26 10.60 8.14 1.69
CA GLY A 26 9.71 7.10 1.25
C GLY A 26 10.32 5.70 1.32
N PHE A 27 9.48 4.69 1.08
CA PHE A 27 9.86 3.29 1.17
C PHE A 27 8.96 2.40 0.30
N VAL A 28 9.48 1.23 -0.07
CA VAL A 28 8.66 0.16 -0.66
C VAL A 28 8.06 -0.66 0.48
N LEU A 29 6.76 -0.98 0.38
CA LEU A 29 6.11 -1.87 1.34
C LEU A 29 6.73 -3.28 1.30
N ALA A 30 6.91 -3.86 2.48
CA ALA A 30 7.39 -5.23 2.63
C ALA A 30 6.28 -6.27 2.43
N GLU A 31 6.69 -7.52 2.23
CA GLU A 31 5.84 -8.70 2.08
C GLU A 31 4.95 -8.63 0.84
N ALA A 32 5.47 -8.03 -0.22
CA ALA A 32 4.76 -7.80 -1.47
C ALA A 32 4.20 -9.11 -2.03
N ALA A 33 4.96 -10.20 -1.99
CA ALA A 33 4.54 -11.53 -2.45
C ALA A 33 3.28 -12.03 -1.72
N ALA A 34 3.12 -11.75 -0.42
CA ALA A 34 1.93 -12.13 0.34
C ALA A 34 0.66 -11.35 -0.07
N HIS A 35 0.83 -10.21 -0.75
CA HIS A 35 -0.24 -9.28 -1.11
C HIS A 35 -0.50 -9.18 -2.63
N GLN A 36 -0.01 -10.13 -3.43
CA GLN A 36 -0.18 -10.09 -4.90
C GLN A 36 -1.63 -10.08 -5.37
N ASP A 37 -2.49 -10.94 -4.80
CA ASP A 37 -3.90 -11.01 -5.20
C ASP A 37 -4.67 -9.69 -4.93
N PRO A 38 -4.58 -9.06 -3.73
CA PRO A 38 -5.21 -7.77 -3.51
C PRO A 38 -4.60 -6.65 -4.37
N LEU A 39 -3.28 -6.64 -4.58
CA LEU A 39 -2.60 -5.65 -5.43
C LEU A 39 -3.02 -5.75 -6.89
N ALA A 40 -3.01 -6.95 -7.47
CA ALA A 40 -3.46 -7.19 -8.84
C ALA A 40 -4.92 -6.77 -9.04
N ALA A 41 -5.78 -7.01 -8.05
CA ALA A 41 -7.18 -6.58 -8.11
C ALA A 41 -7.37 -5.06 -7.97
N LEU A 42 -6.43 -4.34 -7.33
CA LEU A 42 -6.48 -2.89 -7.18
C LEU A 42 -5.86 -2.16 -8.37
N ALA A 43 -4.70 -2.62 -8.83
CA ALA A 43 -3.92 -2.01 -9.91
C ALA A 43 -4.41 -2.45 -11.30
N GLY A 44 -5.13 -3.58 -11.41
CA GLY A 44 -5.57 -4.12 -12.69
C GLY A 44 -4.41 -4.72 -13.47
N ARG A 45 -4.30 -4.40 -14.77
CA ARG A 45 -3.31 -5.01 -15.69
C ARG A 45 -2.23 -4.05 -16.21
N SER A 46 -2.31 -2.77 -15.85
CA SER A 46 -1.38 -1.73 -16.30
C SER A 46 -0.60 -1.20 -15.11
N ALA A 47 0.72 -1.01 -15.24
CA ALA A 47 1.60 -0.40 -14.24
C ALA A 47 2.35 0.79 -14.87
N PRO A 48 2.71 1.84 -14.10
CA PRO A 48 2.40 2.05 -12.69
C PRO A 48 0.95 2.54 -12.45
N VAL A 49 0.45 2.42 -11.21
CA VAL A 49 -0.89 2.88 -10.79
C VAL A 49 -0.82 3.62 -9.45
N HIS A 50 -1.44 4.79 -9.38
CA HIS A 50 -1.57 5.53 -8.13
C HIS A 50 -2.66 4.93 -7.22
N LEU A 51 -2.34 4.80 -5.95
CA LEU A 51 -3.20 4.28 -4.89
C LEU A 51 -3.18 5.21 -3.69
N ASP A 52 -4.33 5.39 -3.03
CA ASP A 52 -4.37 5.94 -1.68
C ASP A 52 -4.14 4.80 -0.68
N VAL A 53 -3.18 4.95 0.23
CA VAL A 53 -2.97 4.02 1.35
C VAL A 53 -3.28 4.69 2.67
N THR A 54 -3.83 3.92 3.60
CA THR A 54 -3.97 4.30 5.01
C THR A 54 -3.19 3.34 5.89
N PHE A 55 -2.55 3.85 6.93
CA PHE A 55 -1.78 3.05 7.87
C PHE A 55 -2.63 2.62 9.07
N VAL A 56 -2.41 1.40 9.52
CA VAL A 56 -3.08 0.80 10.68
C VAL A 56 -2.00 0.20 11.59
N ASP A 57 -2.04 0.56 12.86
CA ASP A 57 -1.20 -0.09 13.87
C ASP A 57 -1.80 -1.45 14.24
N ALA A 58 -1.03 -2.51 14.03
CA ALA A 58 -1.34 -3.86 14.44
C ALA A 58 -0.28 -4.34 15.45
N PRO A 59 -0.57 -5.37 16.27
CA PRO A 59 0.30 -5.76 17.39
C PRO A 59 1.77 -5.95 17.03
N GLU A 60 2.07 -6.48 15.84
CA GLU A 60 3.43 -6.83 15.43
C GLU A 60 3.96 -5.96 14.28
N ALA A 61 3.10 -5.22 13.57
CA ALA A 61 3.50 -4.47 12.38
C ALA A 61 2.59 -3.26 12.13
N VAL A 62 3.05 -2.32 11.31
CA VAL A 62 2.18 -1.30 10.72
C VAL A 62 1.76 -1.76 9.33
N VAL A 63 0.46 -1.86 9.12
CA VAL A 63 -0.14 -2.37 7.88
C VAL A 63 -0.57 -1.20 7.02
N ALA A 64 -0.20 -1.23 5.74
CA ALA A 64 -0.76 -0.33 4.74
C ALA A 64 -2.01 -0.98 4.12
N VAL A 65 -3.10 -0.23 4.09
CA VAL A 65 -4.40 -0.68 3.61
C VAL A 65 -4.87 0.25 2.49
N SER A 66 -5.36 -0.32 1.39
CA SER A 66 -6.07 0.41 0.34
C SER A 66 -7.41 -0.24 0.05
N ARG A 67 -8.49 0.55 -0.01
CA ARG A 67 -9.88 0.07 -0.21
C ARG A 67 -10.24 -1.16 0.64
N ASN A 68 -9.89 -1.13 1.93
CA ASN A 68 -10.10 -2.21 2.90
C ASN A 68 -9.35 -3.52 2.58
N ARG A 69 -8.23 -3.45 1.86
CA ARG A 69 -7.34 -4.58 1.58
C ARG A 69 -5.93 -4.26 2.04
N ASN A 70 -5.30 -5.23 2.68
CA ASN A 70 -3.88 -5.14 3.04
C ASN A 70 -3.06 -5.17 1.74
N VAL A 71 -2.20 -4.18 1.57
CA VAL A 71 -1.35 -4.02 0.37
C VAL A 71 0.14 -4.14 0.67
N GLY A 72 0.50 -4.31 1.95
CA GLY A 72 1.86 -4.54 2.42
C GLY A 72 2.07 -4.06 3.85
N PHE A 73 3.27 -4.29 4.37
CA PHE A 73 3.69 -3.79 5.67
C PHE A 73 4.69 -2.65 5.53
N VAL A 74 4.66 -1.70 6.46
CA VAL A 74 5.71 -0.69 6.57
C VAL A 74 7.00 -1.39 7.00
N PRO A 75 8.14 -1.17 6.32
CA PRO A 75 9.42 -1.72 6.74
C PRO A 75 9.77 -1.31 8.18
N ALA A 76 10.52 -2.17 8.89
CA ALA A 76 10.87 -1.94 10.29
C ALA A 76 11.57 -0.59 10.52
N SER A 77 12.39 -0.14 9.56
CA SER A 77 13.08 1.17 9.59
C SER A 77 12.14 2.38 9.65
N HIS A 78 10.89 2.23 9.23
CA HIS A 78 9.90 3.32 9.19
C HIS A 78 8.72 3.08 10.16
N ALA A 79 8.54 1.84 10.65
CA ALA A 79 7.38 1.45 11.43
C ALA A 79 7.22 2.27 12.72
N GLU A 80 8.31 2.54 13.44
CA GLU A 80 8.26 3.34 14.68
C GLU A 80 7.81 4.78 14.43
N ALA A 81 8.35 5.43 13.40
CA ALA A 81 7.98 6.80 13.04
C ALA A 81 6.50 6.90 12.60
N ILE A 82 5.98 5.90 11.88
CA ILE A 82 4.57 5.85 11.50
C ILE A 82 3.69 5.59 12.73
N ARG A 83 4.08 4.70 13.65
CA ARG A 83 3.35 4.48 14.91
C ARG A 83 3.28 5.74 15.76
N ALA A 84 4.37 6.50 15.85
CA ALA A 84 4.40 7.78 16.54
C ALA A 84 3.40 8.77 15.94
N GLN A 85 3.20 8.78 14.63
CA GLN A 85 2.17 9.62 14.01
C GLN A 85 0.74 9.10 14.23
N LEU A 86 0.56 7.77 14.21
CA LEU A 86 -0.74 7.13 14.49
C LEU A 86 -1.22 7.43 15.92
N SER A 87 -0.31 7.47 16.91
CA SER A 87 -0.67 7.75 18.31
C SER A 87 -1.15 9.20 18.53
N LEU A 88 -0.85 10.11 17.62
CA LEU A 88 -1.30 11.51 17.65
C LEU A 88 -2.68 11.72 17.03
N LEU A 89 -3.27 10.69 16.43
CA LEU A 89 -4.58 10.80 15.79
C LEU A 89 -5.71 10.89 16.82
N ARG A 90 -6.73 11.69 16.48
CA ARG A 90 -7.99 11.69 17.23
C ARG A 90 -8.85 10.50 16.81
N PRO A 91 -9.86 10.11 17.62
CA PRO A 91 -10.81 9.09 17.23
C PRO A 91 -11.43 9.38 15.85
N ARG A 92 -11.47 8.37 14.98
CA ARG A 92 -11.95 8.42 13.58
C ARG A 92 -11.06 9.18 12.58
N GLU A 93 -9.95 9.77 13.02
CA GLU A 93 -8.91 10.22 12.08
C GLU A 93 -8.16 9.01 11.52
N ARG A 94 -7.62 9.18 10.31
CA ARG A 94 -6.81 8.19 9.62
C ARG A 94 -5.51 8.83 9.20
N LEU A 95 -4.43 8.08 9.23
CA LEU A 95 -3.15 8.47 8.65
C LEU A 95 -3.02 7.78 7.29
N GLY A 96 -2.61 8.49 6.26
CA GLY A 96 -2.45 7.93 4.92
C GLY A 96 -1.48 8.69 4.05
N HIS A 97 -1.18 8.15 2.88
CA HIS A 97 -0.28 8.76 1.90
C HIS A 97 -0.69 8.30 0.49
N GLU A 98 -0.30 9.07 -0.52
CA GLU A 98 -0.36 8.59 -1.90
C GLU A 98 0.76 7.58 -2.15
N ALA A 99 0.48 6.56 -2.94
CA ALA A 99 1.40 5.48 -3.23
C ALA A 99 1.38 5.14 -4.72
N GLU A 100 2.47 4.56 -5.21
CA GLU A 100 2.60 4.02 -6.56
C GLU A 100 2.71 2.50 -6.50
N ALA A 101 1.76 1.78 -7.09
CA ALA A 101 1.91 0.37 -7.38
C ALA A 101 2.65 0.17 -8.71
N PHE A 102 3.69 -0.66 -8.70
CA PHE A 102 4.52 -0.95 -9.85
C PHE A 102 4.87 -2.44 -9.92
N VAL A 103 5.34 -2.90 -11.09
CA VAL A 103 5.79 -4.29 -11.27
C VAL A 103 7.31 -4.31 -11.42
N ARG A 104 7.97 -5.20 -10.68
CA ARG A 104 9.39 -5.52 -10.83
C ARG A 104 9.54 -7.04 -10.77
N ASP A 105 10.26 -7.61 -11.72
CA ASP A 105 10.49 -9.06 -11.82
C ASP A 105 9.20 -9.91 -11.76
N GLY A 106 8.10 -9.38 -12.32
CA GLY A 106 6.80 -10.04 -12.36
C GLY A 106 5.98 -9.96 -11.06
N VAL A 107 6.46 -9.23 -10.06
CA VAL A 107 5.82 -9.05 -8.75
C VAL A 107 5.33 -7.61 -8.61
N TRP A 108 4.10 -7.45 -8.12
CA TRP A 108 3.57 -6.13 -7.75
C TRP A 108 4.19 -5.65 -6.44
N HIS A 109 4.71 -4.43 -6.45
CA HIS A 109 5.21 -3.70 -5.29
C HIS A 109 4.46 -2.40 -5.13
N VAL A 110 4.58 -1.79 -3.95
CA VAL A 110 4.00 -0.48 -3.64
C VAL A 110 5.07 0.40 -3.05
N TRP A 111 5.33 1.51 -3.71
CA TRP A 111 6.12 2.62 -3.20
C TRP A 111 5.22 3.61 -2.46
N VAL A 112 5.64 4.00 -1.26
CA VAL A 112 4.99 5.06 -0.48
C VAL A 112 6.01 6.14 -0.23
N GLY A 113 5.85 7.29 -0.86
CA GLY A 113 6.82 8.37 -0.82
C GLY A 113 6.51 9.48 -1.81
N PRO A 114 7.38 10.49 -1.89
CA PRO A 114 7.30 11.51 -2.92
C PRO A 114 7.25 10.90 -4.32
N GLY A 115 6.45 11.52 -5.20
CA GLY A 115 6.40 11.19 -6.62
C GLY A 115 7.34 12.09 -7.44
N PRO A 116 7.94 11.59 -8.53
CA PRO A 116 7.89 10.20 -8.99
C PRO A 116 8.74 9.27 -8.12
N ARG A 117 8.38 7.97 -8.10
CA ARG A 117 9.19 6.95 -7.43
C ARG A 117 10.62 6.91 -8.01
N PRO A 118 11.68 6.82 -7.19
CA PRO A 118 13.04 6.61 -7.68
C PRO A 118 13.19 5.29 -8.46
N THR A 119 14.04 5.27 -9.48
CA THR A 119 14.24 4.07 -10.31
C THR A 119 15.03 2.98 -9.59
N ASP A 120 15.83 3.34 -8.60
CA ASP A 120 16.78 2.52 -7.85
C ASP A 120 16.30 2.19 -6.42
N VAL A 121 15.00 2.35 -6.14
CA VAL A 121 14.43 1.98 -4.84
C VAL A 121 14.77 0.54 -4.45
N GLU A 122 15.16 0.38 -3.19
CA GLU A 122 15.41 -0.92 -2.58
C GLU A 122 14.08 -1.66 -2.40
N ILE A 123 14.05 -2.94 -2.79
CA ILE A 123 12.92 -3.82 -2.57
C ILE A 123 13.23 -4.67 -1.34
N PRO A 124 12.46 -4.54 -0.24
CA PRO A 124 12.62 -5.40 0.92
C PRO A 124 12.48 -6.88 0.53
N VAL A 125 13.29 -7.74 1.15
CA VAL A 125 13.16 -9.19 0.99
C VAL A 125 11.90 -9.64 1.71
N ASP A 126 11.02 -10.33 0.98
CA ASP A 126 9.83 -10.93 1.56
C ASP A 126 10.21 -12.12 2.45
N THR A 127 9.66 -12.15 3.67
CA THR A 127 9.86 -13.22 4.64
C THR A 127 8.61 -14.08 4.82
N ILE A 128 7.44 -13.56 4.41
CA ILE A 128 6.14 -14.19 4.49
C ILE A 128 5.82 -14.83 3.14
N GLN A 129 5.62 -16.14 3.18
CA GLN A 129 5.19 -16.87 2.00
C GLN A 129 3.74 -16.52 1.61
N PRO A 130 3.44 -16.40 0.30
CA PRO A 130 2.07 -16.19 -0.16
C PRO A 130 1.14 -17.28 0.36
N LYS A 131 -0.07 -16.88 0.78
CA LYS A 131 -1.08 -17.87 1.16
C LYS A 131 -1.41 -18.74 -0.06
N PRO A 132 -1.39 -20.08 0.07
CA PRO A 132 -1.81 -20.96 -1.02
C PRO A 132 -3.24 -20.62 -1.46
N ARG A 133 -3.49 -20.62 -2.76
CA ARG A 133 -4.85 -20.45 -3.28
C ARG A 133 -5.71 -21.60 -2.79
N ARG A 134 -6.89 -21.29 -2.26
CA ARG A 134 -7.84 -22.28 -1.75
C ARG A 134 -9.25 -21.97 -2.25
N ILE A 135 -10.02 -23.00 -2.60
CA ILE A 135 -11.47 -22.92 -2.83
C ILE A 135 -12.14 -23.80 -1.79
N ALA A 136 -13.07 -23.25 -1.00
CA ALA A 136 -13.77 -23.97 0.07
C ALA A 136 -12.84 -24.73 1.05
N GLY A 137 -11.63 -24.21 1.29
CA GLY A 137 -10.63 -24.85 2.14
C GLY A 137 -9.72 -25.86 1.44
N VAL A 138 -10.04 -26.27 0.20
CA VAL A 138 -9.22 -27.17 -0.61
C VAL A 138 -8.09 -26.39 -1.27
N PRO A 139 -6.82 -26.77 -1.09
CA PRO A 139 -5.69 -26.19 -1.83
C PRO A 139 -5.87 -26.38 -3.33
N LEU A 140 -5.68 -25.30 -4.08
CA LEU A 140 -5.48 -25.40 -5.51
C LEU A 140 -3.97 -25.58 -5.73
N GLU A 141 -3.57 -26.82 -5.96
CA GLU A 141 -2.23 -27.08 -6.48
C GLU A 141 -2.11 -26.52 -7.90
N ARG A 142 -0.91 -26.05 -8.23
CA ARG A 142 -0.59 -25.46 -9.53
C ARG A 142 -0.14 -26.53 -10.50
#